data_AF-A0A1C6AQ94-F1
#
_entry.id   AF-A0A1C6AQ94-F1
#
_cell.length_a   1.000
_cell.length_b   1.000
_cell.length_c   1.000
_cell.angle_alpha   90.00
_cell.angle_beta   90.00
_cell.angle_gamma   90.00
#
_symmetry.space_group_name_H-M   'P 1'
#
loop_
_entity.id
_entity.type
_entity.pdbx_description
1 polymer ?
#
loop_
_entity_poly.entity_id
_entity_poly.type
_entity_poly.pdbx_seq_one_letter_code
_entity_poly.pdbx_strand_id
1 'polypeptide(L)'
;MKIRTGNIFESLDEVYDYYNGDIVKIVNLQQFLFYAGACGIQADWVDRSPYDGKLIAYYGRIRTKDCWEKWKATTPDVNKRNGK
;
A
#
# COMPACT_ATOMS: atom_id res chain seq x y z
N MET A 1 7.38 13.11 17.13
CA MET A 1 7.11 12.00 16.18
C MET A 1 8.43 11.64 15.52
N LYS A 2 9.06 10.51 15.87
CA LYS A 2 10.29 10.08 15.19
C LYS A 2 9.87 9.59 13.80
N ILE A 3 10.16 10.36 12.76
CA ILE A 3 10.10 9.86 11.40
C ILE A 3 11.13 8.72 11.37
N ARG A 4 10.66 7.46 11.38
CA ARG A 4 11.53 6.32 11.13
C ARG A 4 12.05 6.56 9.72
N THR A 5 13.36 6.79 9.60
CA THR A 5 14.06 7.04 8.33
C THR A 5 13.51 6.09 7.27
N GLY A 6 12.72 6.63 6.34
CA GLY A 6 12.31 5.92 5.15
C GLY A 6 13.53 5.75 4.26
N ASN A 7 13.65 4.60 3.62
CA ASN A 7 14.62 4.48 2.53
C ASN A 7 14.15 5.41 1.41
N ILE A 8 15.08 6.21 0.88
CA ILE A 8 14.85 6.97 -0.34
C ILE A 8 15.25 6.04 -1.48
N PHE A 9 14.31 5.77 -2.37
CA PHE A 9 14.56 5.05 -3.61
C PHE A 9 14.58 6.06 -4.75
N GLU A 10 15.48 5.88 -5.72
CA GLU A 10 15.58 6.72 -6.92
C GLU A 10 14.77 6.16 -8.10
N SER A 11 14.40 4.87 -8.03
CA SER A 11 13.60 4.22 -9.05
C SER A 11 12.68 3.13 -8.48
N LEU A 12 11.70 2.72 -9.27
CA LEU A 12 10.85 1.58 -8.93
C LEU A 12 11.64 0.25 -8.91
N ASP A 13 12.67 0.11 -9.75
CA ASP A 13 13.49 -1.11 -9.79
C ASP A 13 14.26 -1.31 -8.48
N GLU A 14 14.80 -0.24 -7.90
CA GLU A 14 15.44 -0.29 -6.57
C GLU A 14 14.50 -0.78 -5.47
N VAL A 15 13.21 -0.45 -5.57
CA VAL A 15 12.19 -0.92 -4.62
C VAL A 15 11.97 -2.42 -4.79
N TYR A 16 11.88 -2.91 -6.02
CA TYR A 16 11.76 -4.35 -6.29
C TYR A 16 12.99 -5.11 -5.80
N ASP A 17 14.20 -4.60 -6.07
CA ASP A 17 15.44 -5.21 -5.63
C ASP A 17 15.52 -5.26 -4.10
N TYR A 18 15.21 -4.15 -3.41
CA TYR A 18 15.24 -4.07 -1.95
C TYR A 18 14.35 -5.12 -1.26
N TYR A 19 13.19 -5.42 -1.85
CA TYR A 19 12.25 -6.41 -1.33
C TYR A 19 12.34 -7.78 -2.03
N ASN A 20 13.35 -8.02 -2.86
CA ASN A 20 13.51 -9.24 -3.65
C ASN A 20 12.23 -9.63 -4.43
N GLY A 21 11.55 -8.63 -4.98
CA GLY A 21 10.29 -8.81 -5.70
C GLY A 21 9.02 -8.90 -4.84
N ASP A 22 9.14 -8.99 -3.51
CA ASP A 22 8.00 -9.17 -2.61
C ASP A 22 7.26 -7.85 -2.29
N ILE A 23 6.59 -7.34 -3.33
CA ILE A 23 5.88 -6.07 -3.35
C ILE A 23 4.36 -6.28 -3.40
N VAL A 24 3.65 -5.42 -2.67
CA VAL A 24 2.19 -5.26 -2.76
C VAL A 24 1.89 -3.97 -3.51
N LYS A 25 0.98 -4.05 -4.48
CA LYS A 25 0.51 -2.95 -5.30
C LYS A 25 -0.89 -2.55 -4.86
N ILE A 26 -1.09 -1.29 -4.49
CA ILE A 26 -2.37 -0.76 -4.03
C ILE A 26 -2.79 0.39 -4.94
N VAL A 27 -3.95 0.25 -5.57
CA VAL A 27 -4.58 1.31 -6.40
C VAL A 27 -5.76 1.98 -5.69
N ASN A 28 -6.21 1.41 -4.57
CA ASN A 28 -7.30 1.97 -3.77
C ASN A 28 -6.77 3.09 -2.86
N LEU A 29 -7.13 4.34 -3.16
CA LEU A 29 -6.71 5.50 -2.39
C LEU A 29 -7.17 5.46 -0.92
N GLN A 30 -8.32 4.87 -0.60
CA GLN A 30 -8.76 4.74 0.80
C GLN A 30 -7.86 3.78 1.57
N GLN A 31 -7.44 2.69 0.94
CA GLN A 31 -6.50 1.75 1.55
C GLN A 31 -5.12 2.40 1.74
N PHE A 32 -4.66 3.20 0.78
CA PHE A 32 -3.44 3.99 0.91
C PHE A 32 -3.51 4.92 2.13
N LEU A 33 -4.57 5.72 2.25
CA LEU A 33 -4.75 6.64 3.37
C LEU A 33 -4.87 5.91 4.71
N PHE A 34 -5.50 4.73 4.73
CA PHE A 34 -5.55 3.87 5.92
C PHE A 34 -4.15 3.39 6.34
N TYR A 35 -3.33 2.95 5.39
CA TYR A 35 -1.97 2.48 5.69
C TYR A 35 -1.12 3.60 6.30
N ALA A 36 -1.22 4.80 5.74
CA ALA A 36 -0.53 5.98 6.27
C ALA A 36 -1.04 6.38 7.66
N GLY A 37 -2.36 6.51 7.82
CA GLY A 37 -2.98 7.04 9.05
C GLY A 37 -3.03 6.04 10.20
N ALA A 38 -3.55 4.84 9.96
CA ALA A 38 -3.81 3.84 11.00
C ALA A 38 -2.58 2.97 11.33
N CYS A 39 -1.67 2.79 10.37
CA CYS A 39 -0.50 1.93 10.52
C CYS A 39 0.83 2.71 10.55
N GLY A 40 0.84 3.99 10.16
CA GLY A 40 2.08 4.77 10.05
C GLY A 40 3.01 4.23 8.96
N ILE A 41 2.46 3.62 7.91
CA ILE A 41 3.21 3.03 6.80
C ILE A 41 3.00 3.88 5.56
N GLN A 42 4.07 4.51 5.10
CA GLN A 42 4.11 5.19 3.80
C GLN A 42 4.43 4.19 2.68
N ALA A 43 3.94 4.48 1.47
CA ALA A 43 4.35 3.77 0.26
C ALA A 43 5.86 3.93 0.03
N ASP A 44 6.49 2.87 -0.44
CA ASP A 44 7.89 2.88 -0.87
C ASP A 44 8.06 3.58 -2.22
N TRP A 45 7.02 3.51 -3.07
CA TRP A 45 6.95 4.25 -4.33
C TRP A 45 5.50 4.55 -4.72
N VAL A 46 5.28 5.64 -5.44
CA VAL A 46 3.97 5.97 -6.03
C VAL A 46 4.19 6.37 -7.48
N ASP A 47 3.41 5.78 -8.39
CA ASP A 47 3.49 6.08 -9.82
C ASP A 47 2.09 6.18 -10.44
N ARG A 48 2.04 6.63 -11.70
CA ARG A 48 0.87 6.51 -12.56
C ARG A 48 0.59 5.03 -12.82
N SER A 49 -0.65 4.64 -12.54
CA SER A 49 -1.11 3.29 -12.81
C SER A 49 -1.27 3.08 -14.31
N PRO A 50 -1.04 1.85 -14.82
CA PRO A 50 -1.49 1.48 -16.17
C PRO A 50 -3.02 1.47 -16.30
N TYR A 51 -3.75 1.53 -15.17
CA TYR A 51 -5.19 1.73 -15.18
C TYR A 51 -5.53 3.21 -15.31
N ASP A 52 -6.47 3.51 -16.21
CA ASP A 52 -6.77 4.87 -16.63
C ASP A 52 -7.10 5.80 -15.43
N GLY A 53 -6.37 6.92 -15.36
CA GLY A 53 -6.52 7.97 -14.36
C GLY A 53 -6.17 7.60 -12.91
N LYS A 54 -5.53 6.45 -12.64
CA LYS A 54 -5.25 5.99 -11.25
C LYS A 54 -3.79 6.15 -10.84
N LEU A 55 -3.57 6.24 -9.54
CA LEU A 55 -2.26 6.07 -8.91
C LEU A 55 -2.08 4.61 -8.48
N ILE A 56 -0.84 4.14 -8.48
CA ILE A 56 -0.43 2.86 -7.92
C ILE A 56 0.65 3.11 -6.86
N ALA A 57 0.42 2.59 -5.66
CA ALA A 57 1.35 2.66 -4.55
C ALA A 57 1.98 1.28 -4.33
N TYR A 58 3.31 1.25 -4.20
CA TYR A 58 4.11 0.05 -4.00
C TYR A 58 4.58 -0.01 -2.55
N TYR A 59 4.47 -1.19 -1.95
CA TYR A 59 4.89 -1.44 -0.57
C TYR A 59 5.62 -2.77 -0.48
N GLY A 60 6.64 -2.86 0.36
CA GLY A 60 7.15 -4.16 0.81
C GLY A 60 6.07 -4.97 1.54
N ARG A 61 5.83 -6.22 1.11
CA ARG A 61 4.78 -7.08 1.71
C ARG A 61 5.01 -7.33 3.20
N ILE A 62 6.26 -7.56 3.59
CA ILE A 62 6.62 -7.84 4.98
C ILE A 62 6.21 -6.71 5.94
N ARG A 63 6.22 -5.46 5.47
CA ARG A 63 5.83 -4.29 6.28
C ARG A 63 4.33 -4.13 6.40
N THR A 64 3.58 -4.60 5.41
CA THR A 64 2.15 -4.31 5.27
C THR A 64 1.24 -5.46 5.70
N LYS A 65 1.80 -6.64 6.01
CA LYS A 65 1.04 -7.84 6.38
C LYS A 65 0.01 -7.58 7.48
N ASP A 66 0.43 -6.99 8.60
CA ASP A 66 -0.49 -6.73 9.72
C ASP A 66 -1.51 -5.62 9.39
N CYS A 67 -1.09 -4.63 8.60
CA CYS A 67 -1.97 -3.54 8.19
C CYS A 67 -3.04 -4.01 7.19
N TRP A 68 -2.70 -4.97 6.33
CA TRP A 68 -3.65 -5.62 5.43
C TRP A 68 -4.76 -6.34 6.19
N GLU A 69 -4.41 -7.09 7.24
CA GLU A 69 -5.41 -7.76 8.08
C GLU A 69 -6.32 -6.75 8.79
N LYS A 70 -5.77 -5.64 9.30
CA LYS A 70 -6.56 -4.54 9.88
C LYS A 70 -7.50 -3.88 8.86
N TRP A 71 -7.02 -3.65 7.64
CA TRP A 71 -7.83 -3.09 6.56
C TRP A 71 -9.01 -4.00 6.23
N LYS A 72 -8.78 -5.31 6.06
CA LYS A 72 -9.87 -6.29 5.83
C LYS A 72 -10.91 -6.32 6.95
N ALA A 73 -10.48 -6.17 8.20
CA ALA A 73 -11.40 -6.16 9.34
C ALA A 73 -12.24 -4.87 9.45
N THR A 74 -11.74 -3.75 8.93
CA THR A 74 -12.38 -2.42 9.04
C THR A 74 -13.16 -2.02 7.79
N THR A 75 -12.87 -2.63 6.65
CA THR A 75 -13.55 -2.37 5.40
C THR A 75 -14.72 -3.34 5.25
N PRO A 76 -15.98 -2.87 5.20
CA PRO A 76 -17.11 -3.76 4.96
C PRO A 76 -16.89 -4.51 3.66
N ASP A 77 -17.10 -5.82 3.68
CA ASP A 77 -17.09 -6.66 2.49
C ASP A 77 -17.97 -5.99 1.41
N VAL A 78 -17.36 -5.53 0.32
CA VAL A 78 -18.10 -4.89 -0.77
C VAL A 78 -19.12 -5.88 -1.35
N ASN A 79 -18.83 -7.18 -1.24
CA ASN A 79 -19.72 -8.28 -1.60
C ASN A 79 -20.90 -8.49 -0.63
N LYS A 80 -20.82 -8.04 0.63
CA LYS A 80 -21.95 -8.09 1.58
C LYS A 80 -22.93 -6.94 1.41
N ARG A 81 -22.53 -5.84 0.77
CA ARG A 81 -23.43 -4.70 0.48
C ARG A 81 -24.34 -4.93 -0.74
N ASN A 82 -23.98 -5.86 -1.62
CA ASN A 82 -24.76 -6.22 -2.81
C ASN A 82 -25.55 -7.54 -2.65
N GLY A 83 -25.45 -8.20 -1.48
CA GLY A 83 -26.35 -9.28 -1.10
C GLY A 83 -27.67 -8.67 -0.63
N LYS A 84 -28.70 -8.76 -1.49
CA LYS A 84 -30.10 -8.69 -1.08
C LYS A 84 -30.38 -9.56 0.15
#